data_AF-Q0CS26-F1
#
_entry.id   AF-Q0CS26-F1
#
_cell.length_a   1.000
_cell.length_b   1.000
_cell.length_c   1.000
_cell.angle_alpha   90.00
_cell.angle_beta   90.00
_cell.angle_gamma   90.00
#
_symmetry.space_group_name_H-M   'P 1'
#
loop_
_entity.id
_entity.type
_entity.pdbx_description
1 polymer ?
#
loop_
_entity_poly.entity_id
_entity_poly.type
_entity_poly.pdbx_seq_one_letter_code
_entity_poly.pdbx_strand_id
1 'polypeptide(L)'
;MTDLKSKVEALTPEAILAAYQLVQPFVYSTPLLTNTTLNKLASTPQTPESLIGTPYEGQPPANPTFRFFFKCENFQRIGAFKARGAFHALLRLILERGESEVKKRGVITHSSGPSCPRGNHAQALALAAATLNIPAYIVMPSISTPSKIAGTRSHGAQVIFSGSTSTEREAVVAEIQAKTDAILVPPYDDFNVICGQGTTALDMEKQYRALGEGVAAFERAQCRCLSRCARAGRRDHPPRRRRAQRRRGDLLLR
;
A
#
# COMPACT_ATOMS: atom_id res chain seq x y z
N MET A 1 10.73 -31.34 -12.05
CA MET A 1 10.44 -29.91 -12.28
C MET A 1 9.04 -29.65 -11.77
N THR A 2 8.93 -29.34 -10.48
CA THR A 2 7.65 -29.07 -9.82
C THR A 2 7.13 -27.71 -10.27
N ASP A 3 5.89 -27.70 -10.75
CA ASP A 3 5.15 -26.54 -11.21
C ASP A 3 5.03 -25.50 -10.08
N LEU A 4 5.82 -24.42 -10.19
CA LEU A 4 5.87 -23.29 -9.26
C LEU A 4 4.89 -22.17 -9.67
N LYS A 5 3.84 -22.49 -10.44
CA LYS A 5 2.73 -21.57 -10.68
C LYS A 5 1.84 -21.47 -9.44
N SER A 6 2.21 -20.50 -8.60
CA SER A 6 1.30 -19.62 -7.84
C SER A 6 0.12 -20.31 -7.14
N LYS A 7 0.34 -20.84 -5.94
CA LYS A 7 -0.70 -20.67 -4.91
C LYS A 7 -0.77 -19.17 -4.67
N VAL A 8 -1.83 -18.52 -5.17
CA VAL A 8 -2.18 -17.18 -4.70
C VAL A 8 -2.55 -17.39 -3.24
N GLU A 9 -1.61 -17.12 -2.34
CA GLU A 9 -1.87 -17.16 -0.91
C GLU A 9 -3.00 -16.17 -0.63
N ALA A 10 -4.05 -16.65 0.04
CA ALA A 10 -5.20 -15.82 0.34
C ALA A 10 -4.78 -14.73 1.33
N LEU A 11 -5.15 -13.49 1.06
CA LEU A 11 -5.00 -12.40 2.01
C LEU A 11 -5.96 -12.62 3.19
N THR A 12 -5.45 -13.24 4.25
CA THR A 12 -6.22 -13.52 5.47
C THR A 12 -5.68 -12.74 6.68
N PRO A 13 -6.49 -12.52 7.73
CA PRO A 13 -6.02 -11.94 8.98
C PRO A 13 -4.84 -12.67 9.61
N GLU A 14 -4.80 -14.00 9.49
CA GLU A 14 -3.73 -14.85 10.03
C GLU A 14 -2.39 -14.57 9.33
N ALA A 15 -2.41 -14.39 8.00
CA ALA A 15 -1.22 -14.02 7.24
C ALA A 15 -0.66 -12.66 7.68
N ILE A 16 -1.54 -11.68 7.94
CA ILE A 16 -1.14 -10.35 8.45
C ILE A 16 -0.60 -10.45 9.88
N LEU A 17 -1.17 -11.32 10.72
CA LEU A 17 -0.69 -11.55 12.08
C LEU A 17 0.71 -12.20 12.09
N ALA A 18 0.94 -13.19 11.21
CA ALA A 18 2.25 -13.78 11.03
C ALA A 18 3.27 -12.74 10.53
N ALA A 19 2.87 -11.91 9.55
CA ALA A 19 3.70 -10.81 9.07
C ALA A 19 4.04 -9.82 10.19
N TYR A 20 3.06 -9.50 11.05
CA TYR A 20 3.23 -8.60 12.18
C TYR A 20 4.31 -9.10 13.12
N GLN A 21 4.26 -10.37 13.52
CA GLN A 21 5.26 -10.99 14.39
C GLN A 21 6.66 -10.95 13.76
N LEU A 22 6.75 -11.22 12.46
CA LEU A 22 8.03 -11.29 11.74
C LEU A 22 8.71 -9.91 11.61
N VAL A 23 7.95 -8.84 11.38
CA VAL A 23 8.54 -7.49 11.16
C VAL A 23 8.78 -6.69 12.42
N GLN A 24 8.18 -7.06 13.57
CA GLN A 24 8.27 -6.30 14.83
C GLN A 24 9.69 -5.81 15.18
N PRO A 25 10.76 -6.64 15.08
CA PRO A 25 12.11 -6.19 15.45
C PRO A 25 12.68 -5.09 14.55
N PHE A 26 12.10 -4.89 13.36
CA PHE A 26 12.66 -4.06 12.30
C PHE A 26 11.86 -2.80 12.01
N VAL A 27 10.66 -2.65 12.58
CA VAL A 27 9.76 -1.51 12.33
C VAL A 27 9.35 -0.86 13.64
N TYR A 28 9.08 0.44 13.59
CA TYR A 28 8.58 1.15 14.76
C TYR A 28 7.08 0.87 14.97
N SER A 29 6.68 0.74 16.24
CA SER A 29 5.27 0.93 16.61
C SER A 29 5.00 2.44 16.60
N THR A 30 4.47 2.92 15.47
CA THR A 30 4.22 4.35 15.26
C THR A 30 3.08 4.82 16.15
N PRO A 31 3.04 6.08 16.57
CA PRO A 31 1.99 6.55 17.46
C PRO A 31 0.62 6.60 16.77
N LEU A 32 -0.42 6.43 17.59
CA LEU A 32 -1.81 6.75 17.24
C LEU A 32 -2.17 8.07 17.92
N LEU A 33 -2.30 9.14 17.14
CA LEU A 33 -2.61 10.47 17.66
C LEU A 33 -4.09 10.80 17.49
N THR A 34 -4.60 11.72 18.29
CA THR A 34 -5.92 12.34 18.12
C THR A 34 -5.80 13.86 18.24
N ASN A 35 -6.81 14.59 17.80
CA ASN A 35 -6.82 16.04 17.87
C ASN A 35 -8.20 16.54 18.30
N THR A 36 -8.26 17.15 19.49
CA THR A 36 -9.50 17.66 20.09
C THR A 36 -10.14 18.76 19.26
N THR A 37 -9.35 19.64 18.64
CA THR A 37 -9.85 20.70 17.76
C THR A 37 -10.53 20.11 16.53
N LEU A 38 -9.92 19.14 15.85
CA LEU A 38 -10.50 18.48 14.68
C LEU A 38 -11.76 17.69 15.06
N ASN A 39 -11.76 17.00 16.20
CA ASN A 39 -12.93 16.29 16.71
C ASN A 39 -14.09 17.28 16.95
N LYS A 40 -13.82 18.41 17.60
CA LYS A 40 -14.82 19.45 17.87
C LYS A 40 -15.35 20.07 16.58
N LEU A 41 -14.47 20.41 15.64
CA LEU A 41 -14.86 20.99 14.36
C LEU A 41 -15.78 20.07 13.57
N ALA A 42 -15.44 18.78 13.44
CA ALA A 42 -16.28 17.83 12.72
C ALA A 42 -17.58 17.48 13.47
N SER A 43 -17.56 17.52 14.80
CA SER A 43 -18.75 17.24 15.63
C SER A 43 -19.64 18.47 15.83
N THR A 44 -19.27 19.63 15.31
CA THR A 44 -20.10 20.84 15.43
C THR A 44 -21.28 20.72 14.46
N PRO A 45 -22.53 20.73 14.94
CA PRO A 45 -23.69 20.72 14.07
C PRO A 45 -23.66 21.91 13.11
N GLN A 46 -24.08 21.66 11.89
CA GLN A 46 -24.38 22.72 10.94
C GLN A 46 -25.54 23.59 11.44
N THR A 47 -25.60 24.85 11.03
CA THR A 47 -26.75 25.71 11.34
C THR A 47 -27.86 25.47 10.32
N PRO A 48 -29.15 25.69 10.67
CA PRO A 48 -30.25 25.60 9.69
C PRO A 48 -30.02 26.46 8.45
N GLU A 49 -29.38 27.62 8.60
CA GLU A 49 -29.07 28.53 7.50
C GLU A 49 -28.06 27.92 6.52
N SER A 50 -27.12 27.12 7.02
CA SER A 50 -26.14 26.43 6.17
C SER A 50 -26.74 25.27 5.36
N LEU A 51 -27.99 24.87 5.65
CA LEU A 51 -28.72 23.85 4.89
C LEU A 51 -29.55 24.43 3.75
N ILE A 52 -29.72 25.76 3.69
CA ILE A 52 -30.46 26.44 2.62
C ILE A 52 -29.81 26.14 1.27
N GLY A 53 -30.60 25.73 0.28
CA GLY A 53 -30.12 25.33 -1.05
C GLY A 53 -29.48 23.95 -1.12
N THR A 54 -29.46 23.19 -0.02
CA THR A 54 -29.03 21.78 0.00
C THR A 54 -30.23 20.83 -0.04
N PRO A 55 -30.04 19.54 -0.38
CA PRO A 55 -31.12 18.54 -0.28
C PRO A 55 -31.70 18.32 1.12
N TYR A 56 -31.09 18.92 2.16
CA TYR A 56 -31.48 18.79 3.56
C TYR A 56 -32.13 20.07 4.12
N GLU A 57 -32.44 21.05 3.25
CA GLU A 57 -33.13 22.27 3.65
C GLU A 57 -34.45 21.97 4.37
N GLY A 58 -34.74 22.72 5.44
CA GLY A 58 -35.93 22.54 6.28
C GLY A 58 -35.86 21.35 7.25
N GLN A 59 -34.79 20.55 7.22
CA GLN A 59 -34.57 19.46 8.18
C GLN A 59 -33.76 19.94 9.40
N PRO A 60 -33.93 19.31 10.58
CA PRO A 60 -33.07 19.60 11.72
C PRO A 60 -31.62 19.24 11.39
N PRO A 61 -30.64 20.12 11.68
CA PRO A 61 -29.24 19.80 11.43
C PRO A 61 -28.77 18.56 12.16
N ALA A 62 -27.90 17.78 11.50
CA ALA A 62 -27.30 16.61 12.11
C ALA A 62 -26.44 17.01 13.31
N ASN A 63 -26.48 16.19 14.37
CA ASN A 63 -25.63 16.34 15.54
C ASN A 63 -24.66 15.15 15.66
N PRO A 64 -23.61 15.09 14.81
CA PRO A 64 -22.70 13.96 14.78
C PRO A 64 -21.63 14.05 15.88
N THR A 65 -21.15 12.90 16.33
CA THR A 65 -19.93 12.81 17.16
C THR A 65 -18.84 12.12 16.36
N PHE A 66 -17.81 12.86 15.99
CA PHE A 66 -16.63 12.35 15.29
C PHE A 66 -15.40 12.32 16.20
N ARG A 67 -14.63 11.24 16.08
CA ARG A 67 -13.34 11.07 16.74
C ARG A 67 -12.33 10.64 15.70
N PHE A 68 -11.34 11.48 15.44
CA PHE A 68 -10.26 11.20 14.51
C PHE A 68 -9.08 10.58 15.23
N PHE A 69 -8.55 9.53 14.62
CA PHE A 69 -7.31 8.88 15.02
C PHE A 69 -6.37 8.85 13.83
N PHE A 70 -5.12 9.22 14.05
CA PHE A 70 -4.09 9.35 13.02
C PHE A 70 -3.00 8.34 13.31
N LYS A 71 -2.89 7.30 12.47
CA LYS A 71 -1.78 6.36 12.52
C LYS A 71 -0.57 6.97 11.80
N CYS A 72 0.43 7.39 12.55
CA CYS A 72 1.52 8.24 12.06
C CYS A 72 2.65 7.45 11.38
N GLU A 73 2.37 6.82 10.24
CA GLU A 73 3.41 6.11 9.45
C GLU A 73 4.45 7.04 8.82
N ASN A 74 4.26 8.36 8.88
CA ASN A 74 5.31 9.34 8.58
C ASN A 74 6.46 9.32 9.60
N PHE A 75 6.28 8.70 10.78
CA PHE A 75 7.34 8.45 11.75
C PHE A 75 7.93 7.05 11.66
N GLN A 76 7.49 6.23 10.70
CA GLN A 76 8.12 4.95 10.44
C GLN A 76 9.55 5.18 9.91
N ARG A 77 10.40 4.13 9.94
CA ARG A 77 11.68 4.15 9.22
C ARG A 77 11.46 4.60 7.77
N ILE A 78 12.41 5.37 7.23
CA ILE A 78 12.32 6.08 5.93
C ILE A 78 11.15 7.08 5.80
N GLY A 79 10.46 7.41 6.89
CA GLY A 79 9.35 8.36 6.92
C GLY A 79 8.07 7.87 6.25
N ALA A 80 7.88 6.55 6.11
CA ALA A 80 6.69 5.97 5.50
C ALA A 80 6.44 4.50 5.83
N PHE A 81 5.18 4.08 5.68
CA PHE A 81 4.73 2.70 5.94
C PHE A 81 5.47 1.63 5.13
N LYS A 82 6.07 1.99 3.98
CA LYS A 82 6.67 1.04 3.05
C LYS A 82 7.80 0.19 3.66
N ALA A 83 8.42 0.64 4.74
CA ALA A 83 9.37 -0.18 5.51
C ALA A 83 8.78 -1.53 5.92
N ARG A 84 7.50 -1.57 6.33
CA ARG A 84 6.84 -2.79 6.82
C ARG A 84 6.78 -3.87 5.74
N GLY A 85 6.26 -3.54 4.56
CA GLY A 85 6.23 -4.47 3.42
C GLY A 85 7.62 -4.87 2.92
N ALA A 86 8.59 -3.94 2.89
CA ALA A 86 9.95 -4.25 2.44
C ALA A 86 10.64 -5.24 3.39
N PHE A 87 10.57 -5.01 4.71
CA PHE A 87 11.10 -5.96 5.69
C PHE A 87 10.39 -7.31 5.62
N HIS A 88 9.05 -7.33 5.52
CA HIS A 88 8.32 -8.58 5.43
C HIS A 88 8.71 -9.39 4.19
N ALA A 89 8.71 -8.77 3.01
CA ALA A 89 9.07 -9.43 1.77
C ALA A 89 10.50 -9.99 1.81
N LEU A 90 11.46 -9.23 2.34
CA LEU A 90 12.85 -9.66 2.39
C LEU A 90 13.07 -10.79 3.41
N LEU A 91 12.41 -10.74 4.58
CA LEU A 91 12.46 -11.81 5.57
C LEU A 91 11.81 -13.09 5.04
N ARG A 92 10.69 -12.98 4.32
CA ARG A 92 10.03 -14.11 3.66
C ARG A 92 10.91 -14.76 2.60
N LEU A 93 11.58 -13.97 1.77
CA LEU A 93 12.56 -14.47 0.81
C LEU A 93 13.69 -15.25 1.50
N ILE A 94 14.20 -14.76 2.63
CA ILE A 94 15.24 -15.45 3.42
C ILE A 94 14.70 -16.78 3.98
N LEU A 95 13.47 -16.80 4.52
CA LEU A 95 12.86 -18.02 5.05
C LEU A 95 12.61 -19.08 3.97
N GLU A 96 12.25 -18.65 2.75
CA GLU A 96 11.91 -19.55 1.64
C GLU A 96 13.14 -20.09 0.90
N ARG A 97 14.18 -19.27 0.72
CA ARG A 97 15.36 -19.58 -0.11
C ARG A 97 16.64 -19.81 0.69
N GLY A 98 16.65 -19.40 1.96
CA GLY A 98 17.84 -19.38 2.80
C GLY A 98 18.66 -18.10 2.64
N GLU A 99 19.25 -17.65 3.75
CA GLU A 99 19.98 -16.39 3.84
C GLU A 99 21.18 -16.32 2.88
N SER A 100 21.91 -17.42 2.73
CA SER A 100 23.08 -17.51 1.85
C SER A 100 22.71 -17.29 0.37
N GLU A 101 21.59 -17.88 -0.10
CA GLU A 101 21.11 -17.69 -1.47
C GLU A 101 20.71 -16.22 -1.69
N VAL A 102 19.91 -15.65 -0.79
CA VAL A 102 19.43 -14.28 -0.91
C VAL A 102 20.58 -13.27 -0.86
N LYS A 103 21.57 -13.47 0.02
CA LYS A 103 22.77 -12.61 0.08
C LYS A 103 23.64 -12.72 -1.16
N LYS A 104 23.78 -13.92 -1.73
CA LYS A 104 24.55 -14.14 -2.97
C LYS A 104 23.91 -13.44 -4.18
N ARG A 105 22.60 -13.57 -4.33
CA ARG A 105 21.83 -13.01 -5.46
C ARG A 105 21.57 -11.51 -5.31
N GLY A 106 21.33 -11.07 -4.08
CA GLY A 106 20.82 -9.74 -3.79
C GLY A 106 19.36 -9.57 -4.21
N VAL A 107 18.86 -8.35 -4.01
CA VAL A 107 17.49 -7.97 -4.36
C VAL A 107 17.46 -6.76 -5.26
N ILE A 108 16.44 -6.70 -6.10
CA ILE A 108 16.22 -5.61 -7.03
C ILE A 108 14.79 -5.07 -6.91
N THR A 109 14.64 -3.77 -7.11
CA THR A 109 13.33 -3.17 -7.33
C THR A 109 13.42 -1.97 -8.26
N HIS A 110 12.27 -1.49 -8.72
CA HIS A 110 12.16 -0.23 -9.42
C HIS A 110 11.28 0.74 -8.64
N SER A 111 11.69 2.01 -8.57
CA SER A 111 10.85 3.08 -8.02
C SER A 111 9.80 3.52 -9.05
N SER A 112 8.62 3.91 -8.58
CA SER A 112 7.59 4.58 -9.41
C SER A 112 8.12 5.86 -10.06
N GLY A 113 7.57 6.18 -11.24
CA GLY A 113 7.95 7.32 -12.09
C GLY A 113 7.66 8.70 -11.48
N PRO A 114 7.84 9.79 -12.26
CA PRO A 114 7.78 11.17 -11.77
C PRO A 114 6.44 11.57 -11.13
N SER A 115 5.34 10.88 -11.47
CA SER A 115 4.00 11.14 -10.95
C SER A 115 3.80 10.70 -9.49
N CYS A 116 4.74 9.95 -8.90
CA CYS A 116 4.69 9.60 -7.48
C CYS A 116 5.74 10.42 -6.70
N PRO A 117 5.35 11.44 -5.92
CA PRO A 117 6.29 12.31 -5.21
C PRO A 117 7.19 11.58 -4.20
N ARG A 118 6.87 10.34 -3.85
CA ARG A 118 7.43 9.61 -2.71
C ARG A 118 8.08 8.30 -3.16
N GLY A 119 9.39 8.31 -3.40
CA GLY A 119 10.24 7.16 -3.76
C GLY A 119 10.46 6.18 -2.59
N ASN A 120 9.44 5.97 -1.78
CA ASN A 120 9.56 5.37 -0.46
C ASN A 120 9.86 3.86 -0.55
N HIS A 121 9.54 3.20 -1.67
CA HIS A 121 9.82 1.76 -1.83
C HIS A 121 11.31 1.52 -2.06
N ALA A 122 11.93 2.34 -2.91
CA ALA A 122 13.36 2.34 -3.14
C ALA A 122 14.14 2.50 -1.82
N GLN A 123 13.75 3.47 -0.99
CA GLN A 123 14.37 3.66 0.32
C GLN A 123 14.04 2.54 1.30
N ALA A 124 12.80 2.04 1.32
CA ALA A 124 12.40 0.96 2.21
C ALA A 124 13.15 -0.35 1.92
N LEU A 125 13.27 -0.73 0.65
CA LEU A 125 14.03 -1.93 0.27
C LEU A 125 15.52 -1.75 0.51
N ALA A 126 16.08 -0.58 0.19
CA ALA A 126 17.48 -0.27 0.46
C ALA A 126 17.79 -0.36 1.97
N LEU A 127 16.93 0.22 2.81
CA LEU A 127 17.03 0.12 4.26
C LEU A 127 16.94 -1.33 4.75
N ALA A 128 15.98 -2.10 4.25
CA ALA A 128 15.79 -3.49 4.66
C ALA A 128 17.00 -4.35 4.29
N ALA A 129 17.50 -4.19 3.06
CA ALA A 129 18.67 -4.89 2.55
C ALA A 129 19.94 -4.50 3.33
N ALA A 130 20.14 -3.22 3.61
CA ALA A 130 21.24 -2.75 4.45
C ALA A 130 21.19 -3.35 5.85
N THR A 131 20.01 -3.37 6.48
CA THR A 131 19.81 -3.93 7.83
C THR A 131 20.13 -5.43 7.88
N LEU A 132 19.86 -6.16 6.78
CA LEU A 132 20.06 -7.61 6.69
C LEU A 132 21.36 -8.00 5.96
N ASN A 133 22.22 -7.03 5.62
CA ASN A 133 23.46 -7.22 4.87
C ASN A 133 23.26 -7.95 3.53
N ILE A 134 22.26 -7.54 2.76
CA ILE A 134 21.92 -8.06 1.43
C ILE A 134 22.25 -7.00 0.37
N PRO A 135 22.89 -7.34 -0.75
CA PRO A 135 23.09 -6.41 -1.87
C PRO A 135 21.74 -5.95 -2.44
N ALA A 136 21.57 -4.64 -2.63
CA ALA A 136 20.34 -4.07 -3.19
C ALA A 136 20.63 -3.25 -4.46
N TYR A 137 19.88 -3.54 -5.51
CA TYR A 137 19.88 -2.82 -6.78
C TYR A 137 18.57 -2.05 -6.92
N ILE A 138 18.65 -0.73 -7.10
CA ILE A 138 17.47 0.12 -7.12
C ILE A 138 17.42 0.88 -8.43
N VAL A 139 16.47 0.49 -9.29
CA VAL A 139 16.25 1.13 -10.58
C VAL A 139 15.36 2.36 -10.40
N MET A 140 15.87 3.53 -10.80
CA MET A 140 15.17 4.81 -10.66
C MET A 140 15.17 5.58 -12.00
N PRO A 141 14.12 6.34 -12.33
CA PRO A 141 14.18 7.28 -13.45
C PRO A 141 15.31 8.29 -13.25
N SER A 142 16.01 8.67 -14.31
CA SER A 142 17.03 9.73 -14.30
C SER A 142 16.50 11.07 -13.80
N ILE A 143 15.21 11.35 -14.00
CA ILE A 143 14.51 12.56 -13.53
C ILE A 143 14.11 12.50 -12.04
N SER A 144 14.57 11.51 -11.28
CA SER A 144 14.27 11.40 -9.85
C SER A 144 14.88 12.55 -9.06
N THR A 145 14.14 13.08 -8.09
CA THR A 145 14.60 14.17 -7.22
C THR A 145 15.89 13.79 -6.45
N PRO A 146 16.87 14.70 -6.28
CA PRO A 146 18.14 14.40 -5.61
C PRO A 146 18.00 13.80 -4.21
N SER A 147 17.04 14.29 -3.42
CA SER A 147 16.76 13.76 -2.08
C SER A 147 16.40 12.26 -2.08
N LYS A 148 15.68 11.78 -3.10
CA LYS A 148 15.34 10.35 -3.23
C LYS A 148 16.59 9.52 -3.51
N ILE A 149 17.40 9.96 -4.47
CA ILE A 149 18.65 9.29 -4.86
C ILE A 149 19.61 9.23 -3.66
N ALA A 150 19.77 10.35 -2.96
CA ALA A 150 20.62 10.45 -1.78
C ALA A 150 20.13 9.51 -0.65
N GLY A 151 18.84 9.51 -0.33
CA GLY A 151 18.28 8.64 0.71
C GLY A 151 18.36 7.14 0.37
N THR A 152 18.31 6.77 -0.90
CA THR A 152 18.53 5.38 -1.32
C THR A 152 20.02 5.01 -1.22
N ARG A 153 20.92 5.89 -1.68
CA ARG A 153 22.37 5.67 -1.61
C ARG A 153 22.91 5.66 -0.18
N SER A 154 22.30 6.42 0.74
CA SER A 154 22.72 6.44 2.15
C SER A 154 22.51 5.10 2.86
N HIS A 155 21.70 4.20 2.29
CA HIS A 155 21.54 2.83 2.75
C HIS A 155 22.45 1.83 2.02
N GLY A 156 23.44 2.30 1.23
CA GLY A 156 24.40 1.43 0.55
C GLY A 156 23.85 0.70 -0.68
N ALA A 157 22.65 1.06 -1.14
CA ALA A 157 22.07 0.45 -2.33
C ALA A 157 22.71 0.99 -3.63
N GLN A 158 22.87 0.10 -4.61
CA GLN A 158 23.33 0.44 -5.95
C GLN A 158 22.19 1.05 -6.75
N VAL A 159 22.24 2.37 -6.94
CA VAL A 159 21.23 3.09 -7.73
C VAL A 159 21.59 3.01 -9.21
N ILE A 160 20.72 2.39 -10.00
CA ILE A 160 20.82 2.29 -11.46
C ILE A 160 19.76 3.20 -12.08
N PHE A 161 20.17 4.00 -13.06
CA PHE A 161 19.26 4.91 -13.75
C PHE A 161 18.58 4.23 -14.93
N SER A 162 17.36 4.67 -15.21
CA SER A 162 16.51 4.21 -16.30
C SER A 162 15.79 5.40 -16.93
N GLY A 163 15.09 5.15 -18.04
CA GLY A 163 14.17 6.12 -18.63
C GLY A 163 12.96 6.43 -17.74
N SER A 164 12.08 7.29 -18.22
CA SER A 164 10.95 7.80 -17.43
C SER A 164 9.70 6.91 -17.50
N THR A 165 9.61 6.04 -18.51
CA THR A 165 8.45 5.16 -18.72
C THR A 165 8.52 3.91 -17.82
N SER A 166 7.40 3.18 -17.72
CA SER A 166 7.41 1.87 -17.01
C SER A 166 8.21 0.82 -17.76
N THR A 167 8.01 0.75 -19.08
CA THR A 167 8.68 -0.23 -19.95
C THR A 167 10.19 -0.09 -19.91
N GLU A 168 10.72 1.13 -19.91
CA GLU A 168 12.17 1.37 -19.79
C GLU A 168 12.71 0.93 -18.42
N ARG A 169 11.96 1.16 -17.34
CA ARG A 169 12.34 0.72 -15.99
C ARG A 169 12.37 -0.80 -15.88
N GLU A 170 11.33 -1.45 -16.38
CA GLU A 170 11.20 -2.91 -16.38
C GLU A 170 12.30 -3.56 -17.24
N ALA A 171 12.65 -2.95 -18.38
CA ALA A 171 13.77 -3.40 -19.21
C ALA A 171 15.12 -3.34 -18.47
N VAL A 172 15.40 -2.25 -17.76
CA VAL A 172 16.63 -2.12 -16.95
C VAL A 172 16.62 -3.12 -15.78
N VAL A 173 15.47 -3.35 -15.14
CA VAL A 173 15.35 -4.40 -14.11
C VAL A 173 15.70 -5.77 -14.70
N ALA A 174 15.13 -6.13 -15.85
CA ALA A 174 15.39 -7.41 -16.51
C ALA A 174 16.88 -7.55 -16.90
N GLU A 175 17.52 -6.48 -17.37
CA GLU A 175 18.95 -6.48 -17.70
C GLU A 175 19.82 -6.76 -16.46
N ILE A 176 19.53 -6.11 -15.34
CA ILE A 176 20.29 -6.32 -14.11
C ILE A 176 20.02 -7.72 -13.55
N GLN A 177 18.77 -8.21 -13.59
CA GLN A 177 18.45 -9.58 -13.20
C GLN A 177 19.21 -10.61 -14.04
N ALA A 178 19.37 -10.40 -15.35
CA ALA A 178 20.15 -11.29 -16.20
C ALA A 178 21.64 -11.32 -15.83
N LYS A 179 22.18 -10.23 -15.27
CA LYS A 179 23.60 -10.11 -14.90
C LYS A 179 23.89 -10.61 -13.48
N THR A 180 23.01 -10.33 -12.52
CA THR A 180 23.28 -10.55 -11.10
C THR A 180 22.42 -11.66 -10.48
N ASP A 181 21.42 -12.15 -11.22
CA ASP A 181 20.40 -13.06 -10.73
C ASP A 181 19.62 -12.51 -9.51
N ALA A 182 19.51 -11.18 -9.42
CA ALA A 182 18.85 -10.51 -8.28
C ALA A 182 17.35 -10.82 -8.22
N ILE A 183 16.85 -11.01 -7.00
CA ILE A 183 15.45 -11.33 -6.78
C ILE A 183 14.62 -10.04 -6.79
N LEU A 184 13.63 -9.95 -7.69
CA LEU A 184 12.74 -8.80 -7.76
C LEU A 184 11.82 -8.76 -6.53
N VAL A 185 11.83 -7.63 -5.82
CA VAL A 185 10.86 -7.30 -4.78
C VAL A 185 9.96 -6.19 -5.32
N PRO A 186 8.73 -6.51 -5.75
CA PRO A 186 7.83 -5.52 -6.34
C PRO A 186 7.48 -4.38 -5.36
N PRO A 187 7.26 -3.16 -5.85
CA PRO A 187 6.83 -2.03 -5.02
C PRO A 187 5.38 -2.13 -4.51
N TYR A 188 4.58 -2.96 -5.18
CA TYR A 188 3.18 -3.23 -4.93
C TYR A 188 2.81 -4.53 -5.66
N ASP A 189 1.58 -5.03 -5.44
CA ASP A 189 1.06 -6.26 -6.08
C ASP A 189 1.91 -7.51 -5.80
N ASP A 190 2.44 -7.60 -4.58
CA ASP A 190 3.13 -8.76 -4.06
C ASP A 190 2.52 -9.14 -2.70
N PHE A 191 2.23 -10.42 -2.52
CA PHE A 191 1.56 -10.93 -1.31
C PHE A 191 2.32 -10.55 -0.04
N ASN A 192 3.65 -10.74 -0.03
CA ASN A 192 4.46 -10.45 1.14
C ASN A 192 4.53 -8.94 1.40
N VAL A 193 4.65 -8.11 0.37
CA VAL A 193 4.60 -6.66 0.53
C VAL A 193 3.26 -6.24 1.14
N ILE A 194 2.13 -6.73 0.63
CA ILE A 194 0.78 -6.39 1.12
C ILE A 194 0.59 -6.84 2.57
N CYS A 195 0.95 -8.08 2.91
CA CYS A 195 0.87 -8.59 4.28
C CYS A 195 1.69 -7.75 5.25
N GLY A 196 2.91 -7.35 4.87
CA GLY A 196 3.73 -6.44 5.66
C GLY A 196 3.08 -5.06 5.85
N GLN A 197 2.49 -4.46 4.81
CA GLN A 197 1.76 -3.20 4.99
C GLN A 197 0.52 -3.34 5.89
N GLY A 198 -0.16 -4.50 5.82
CA GLY A 198 -1.32 -4.80 6.67
C GLY A 198 -1.03 -4.74 8.17
N THR A 199 0.23 -4.92 8.57
CA THR A 199 0.65 -4.85 9.98
C THR A 199 0.37 -3.48 10.64
N THR A 200 0.27 -2.40 9.85
CA THR A 200 -0.14 -1.08 10.34
C THR A 200 -1.53 -1.11 10.99
N ALA A 201 -2.46 -1.90 10.44
CA ALA A 201 -3.82 -1.99 10.94
C ALA A 201 -3.88 -2.70 12.31
N LEU A 202 -3.09 -3.77 12.49
CA LEU A 202 -3.01 -4.47 13.78
C LEU A 202 -2.39 -3.61 14.87
N ASP A 203 -1.34 -2.85 14.53
CA ASP A 203 -0.69 -1.90 15.45
C ASP A 203 -1.67 -0.79 15.87
N MET A 204 -2.45 -0.26 14.91
CA MET A 204 -3.49 0.73 15.16
C MET A 204 -4.62 0.16 16.03
N GLU A 205 -5.12 -1.04 15.73
CA GLU A 205 -6.18 -1.70 16.50
C GLU A 205 -5.76 -1.94 17.94
N LYS A 206 -4.54 -2.44 18.15
CA LYS A 206 -3.97 -2.66 19.49
C LYS A 206 -3.92 -1.35 20.28
N GLN A 207 -3.40 -0.28 19.68
CA GLN A 207 -3.32 1.04 20.32
C GLN A 207 -4.71 1.61 20.61
N TYR A 208 -5.65 1.49 19.67
CA TYR A 208 -7.02 1.97 19.84
C TYR A 208 -7.73 1.25 21.00
N ARG A 209 -7.58 -0.08 21.11
CA ARG A 209 -8.15 -0.85 22.22
C ARG A 209 -7.56 -0.44 23.58
N ALA A 210 -6.28 -0.13 23.62
CA ALA A 210 -5.59 0.32 24.85
C ALA A 210 -6.09 1.67 25.37
N LEU A 211 -6.71 2.51 24.52
CA LEU A 211 -7.28 3.80 24.92
C LEU A 211 -8.62 3.68 25.69
N GLY A 212 -9.12 2.47 25.94
CA GLY A 212 -10.34 2.24 26.74
C GLY A 212 -11.67 2.58 26.03
N GLU A 213 -11.63 3.26 24.87
CA GLU A 213 -12.82 3.60 24.07
C GLU A 213 -13.30 2.46 23.14
N GLY A 214 -12.73 1.26 23.27
CA GLY A 214 -12.69 0.26 22.20
C GLY A 214 -13.56 -0.99 22.30
N VAL A 215 -14.26 -1.27 23.40
CA VAL A 215 -15.04 -2.53 23.50
C VAL A 215 -16.43 -2.38 22.85
N ALA A 216 -17.12 -1.24 23.02
CA ALA A 216 -18.53 -1.13 22.58
C ALA A 216 -18.72 -0.68 21.11
N ALA A 217 -17.74 0.00 20.50
CA ALA A 217 -17.90 0.59 19.16
C ALA A 217 -17.40 -0.31 18.02
N PHE A 218 -16.34 -1.11 18.25
CA PHE A 218 -15.66 -1.85 17.19
C PHE A 218 -16.31 -3.21 16.89
N GLU A 219 -16.86 -3.91 17.89
CA GLU A 219 -17.58 -5.19 17.70
C GLU A 219 -18.76 -5.07 16.73
N ARG A 220 -19.42 -3.89 16.71
CA ARG A 220 -20.52 -3.60 15.77
C ARG A 220 -20.06 -3.33 14.34
N ALA A 221 -18.81 -2.90 14.14
CA ALA A 221 -18.26 -2.54 12.83
C ALA A 221 -17.60 -3.74 12.11
N GLN A 222 -16.85 -4.59 12.82
CA GLN A 222 -16.22 -5.78 12.25
C GLN A 222 -17.24 -6.76 11.64
N CYS A 223 -18.38 -6.97 12.33
CA CYS A 223 -19.41 -7.92 11.90
C CYS A 223 -20.15 -7.49 10.61
N ARG A 224 -20.17 -6.17 10.29
CA ARG A 224 -20.86 -5.63 9.09
C ARG A 224 -19.93 -5.45 7.88
N CYS A 225 -18.64 -5.21 8.08
CA CYS A 225 -17.71 -4.99 6.98
C CYS A 225 -17.29 -6.31 6.30
N LEU A 226 -16.99 -7.35 7.10
CA LEU A 226 -16.63 -8.67 6.58
C LEU A 226 -17.81 -9.36 5.86
N SER A 227 -19.04 -9.16 6.33
CA SER A 227 -20.25 -9.75 5.71
C SER A 227 -20.69 -9.03 4.43
N ARG A 228 -20.38 -7.73 4.25
CA ARG A 228 -20.71 -6.99 3.02
C ARG A 228 -19.69 -7.21 1.89
N CYS A 229 -18.40 -7.34 2.20
CA CYS A 229 -17.39 -7.68 1.19
C CYS A 229 -17.61 -9.09 0.61
N ALA A 230 -18.05 -10.05 1.42
CA ALA A 230 -18.37 -11.40 0.94
C ALA A 230 -19.63 -11.48 0.04
N ARG A 231 -20.62 -10.58 0.22
CA ARG A 231 -21.85 -10.55 -0.61
C ARG A 231 -21.70 -9.71 -1.88
N ALA A 232 -20.77 -8.76 -1.93
CA ALA A 232 -20.51 -7.97 -3.13
C ALA A 232 -19.85 -8.76 -4.27
N GLY A 233 -19.22 -9.91 -3.97
CA GLY A 233 -18.63 -10.82 -4.95
C GLY A 233 -19.61 -11.81 -5.62
N ARG A 234 -20.91 -11.80 -5.28
CA ARG A 234 -21.94 -12.66 -5.89
C ARG A 234 -23.07 -11.85 -6.53
N ARG A 235 -22.74 -10.86 -7.35
CA ARG A 235 -23.72 -10.24 -8.26
C ARG A 235 -23.36 -10.61 -9.69
N ASP A 236 -24.11 -11.57 -10.24
CA ASP A 236 -24.19 -11.78 -11.68
C ASP A 236 -24.46 -10.45 -12.38
N HIS A 237 -23.61 -10.12 -13.35
CA HIS A 237 -23.85 -9.00 -14.26
C HIS A 237 -24.70 -9.50 -15.44
N PRO A 238 -25.90 -8.94 -15.69
CA PRO A 238 -26.62 -9.24 -16.91
C PRO A 238 -25.91 -8.60 -18.13
N PRO A 239 -25.99 -9.20 -19.32
CA PRO A 239 -25.22 -8.77 -20.48
C PRO A 239 -25.67 -7.40 -20.99
N ARG A 240 -24.69 -6.51 -21.22
CA ARG A 240 -24.91 -5.18 -21.81
C ARG A 240 -25.34 -5.32 -23.28
N ARG A 241 -26.55 -4.87 -23.62
CA ARG A 241 -27.02 -4.73 -25.00
C ARG A 241 -26.15 -3.72 -25.77
N ARG A 242 -25.55 -4.15 -26.89
CA ARG A 242 -24.89 -3.26 -27.86
C ARG A 242 -25.95 -2.38 -28.54
N ARG A 243 -25.86 -1.05 -28.39
CA ARG A 243 -26.58 -0.11 -29.28
C ARG A 243 -25.79 0.03 -30.57
N ALA A 244 -26.42 -0.32 -31.69
CA ALA A 244 -25.86 -0.21 -33.03
C ALA A 244 -25.63 1.26 -33.41
N GLN A 245 -24.41 1.55 -33.90
CA GLN A 245 -24.13 2.75 -34.69
C GLN A 245 -24.85 2.63 -36.04
N ARG A 246 -25.84 3.48 -36.30
CA ARG A 246 -26.34 3.72 -37.66
C ARG A 246 -25.44 4.76 -38.33
N ARG A 247 -24.74 4.36 -39.40
CA ARG A 247 -24.13 5.27 -40.38
C ARG A 247 -25.08 5.42 -41.58
N ARG A 248 -25.19 6.67 -42.08
CA ARG A 248 -25.39 7.19 -43.46
C ARG A 248 -26.26 6.35 -44.41
N GLY A 249 -27.32 6.86 -45.03
CA GLY A 249 -27.34 7.98 -45.98
C GLY A 249 -27.95 7.46 -47.30
N ASP A 250 -28.54 8.36 -48.12
CA ASP A 250 -29.11 8.14 -49.47
C ASP A 250 -30.49 7.41 -49.51
N LEU A 251 -31.49 7.76 -50.33
CA LEU A 251 -31.60 8.62 -51.51
C LEU A 251 -33.10 8.86 -51.87
N LEU A 252 -33.40 10.03 -52.44
CA LEU A 252 -34.31 10.28 -53.59
C LEU A 252 -35.87 10.28 -53.50
N LEU A 253 -36.40 11.39 -54.05
CA LEU A 253 -37.57 11.59 -54.94
C LEU A 253 -38.99 11.87 -54.38
N ARG A 254 -39.41 13.09 -54.73
CA ARG A 254 -40.75 13.69 -54.91
C ARG A 254 -41.45 14.27 -53.68
#